data_AF-A0A1C6FYI2-F1
#
_entry.id   AF-A0A1C6FYI2-F1
#
_cell.length_a   1.000
_cell.length_b   1.000
_cell.length_c   1.000
_cell.angle_alpha   90.00
_cell.angle_beta   90.00
_cell.angle_gamma   90.00
#
_symmetry.space_group_name_H-M   'P 1'
#
loop_
_entity.id
_entity.type
_entity.pdbx_description
1 polymer ?
#
loop_
_entity_poly.entity_id
_entity_poly.type
_entity_poly.pdbx_seq_one_letter_code
_entity_poly.pdbx_strand_id
1 'polypeptide(L)'
;MIRTKKAGLLTKVVVLALLIYMATALLNLQGQIQEAQAQRDTLSQQVAEQTQINAELAEDVANPDDPDRIADIARDKLGLVAPGEKVFIITN
;
A
#
# COMPACT_ATOMS: atom_id res chain seq x y z
N MET A 1 14.08 -60.70 10.65
CA MET A 1 13.77 -60.16 12.00
C MET A 1 14.61 -58.89 12.20
N ILE A 2 14.01 -57.70 12.10
CA ILE A 2 14.75 -56.43 12.24
C ILE A 2 15.02 -56.19 13.72
N ARG A 3 16.27 -56.37 14.18
CA ARG A 3 16.67 -55.99 15.54
C ARG A 3 16.98 -54.49 15.56
N THR A 4 16.08 -53.70 16.13
CA THR A 4 16.34 -52.29 16.38
C THR A 4 17.33 -52.15 17.54
N LYS A 5 18.54 -51.67 17.25
CA LYS A 5 19.48 -51.27 18.31
C LYS A 5 18.90 -50.05 19.01
N LYS A 6 18.77 -50.09 20.34
CA LYS A 6 18.29 -48.95 21.12
C LYS A 6 19.20 -47.76 20.87
N ALA A 7 18.63 -46.64 20.44
CA ALA A 7 19.37 -45.40 20.24
C ALA A 7 20.02 -44.97 21.57
N GLY A 8 21.30 -44.60 21.51
CA GLY A 8 22.04 -44.08 22.65
C GLY A 8 21.42 -42.76 23.15
N LEU A 9 21.65 -42.44 24.43
CA LEU A 9 21.12 -41.23 25.07
C LEU A 9 21.46 -39.97 24.27
N LEU A 10 22.68 -39.89 23.73
CA LEU A 10 23.15 -38.76 22.93
C LEU A 10 22.33 -38.55 21.66
N THR A 11 21.99 -39.61 20.93
CA THR A 11 21.18 -39.52 19.71
C THR A 11 19.78 -38.98 20.02
N LYS A 12 19.19 -39.36 21.15
CA LYS A 12 17.88 -38.84 21.58
C LYS A 12 17.94 -37.35 21.92
N VAL A 13 18.99 -36.91 22.61
CA VAL A 13 19.19 -35.49 22.95
C VAL A 13 19.37 -34.66 21.67
N VAL A 14 20.17 -35.14 20.71
CA VAL A 14 20.36 -34.45 19.43
C VAL A 14 19.03 -34.34 18.67
N VAL A 15 18.27 -35.44 18.57
CA VAL A 15 16.95 -35.41 17.92
C VAL A 15 16.00 -34.44 18.63
N LEU A 16 16.00 -34.42 19.96
CA LEU A 16 15.17 -33.49 20.73
C LEU A 16 15.56 -32.02 20.44
N ALA A 17 16.85 -31.71 20.41
CA ALA A 17 17.33 -30.37 20.08
C ALA A 17 16.94 -29.95 18.65
N LEU A 18 17.02 -30.87 17.68
CA LEU A 18 16.57 -30.63 16.31
C LEU A 18 15.06 -30.36 16.24
N LEU A 19 14.25 -31.11 17.00
CA LEU A 19 12.81 -30.90 17.05
C LEU A 19 12.46 -29.53 17.66
N ILE A 20 13.15 -29.11 18.71
CA ILE A 20 12.95 -27.79 19.32
C ILE A 20 13.30 -26.68 18.32
N TYR A 21 14.44 -26.80 17.64
CA TYR A 21 14.84 -25.83 16.61
C TYR A 21 13.82 -25.76 15.46
N MET A 22 13.32 -26.90 15.00
CA MET A 22 12.31 -26.94 13.93
C MET A 22 11.01 -26.27 14.40
N ALA A 23 10.58 -26.52 15.63
CA ALA A 23 9.39 -25.89 16.20
C ALA A 23 9.53 -24.37 16.30
N THR A 24 10.67 -23.86 16.78
CA THR A 24 10.91 -22.41 16.87
C THR A 24 11.02 -21.77 15.49
N ALA A 25 11.69 -22.43 14.53
CA ALA A 25 11.76 -21.95 13.15
C ALA A 25 10.37 -21.83 12.52
N LEU A 26 9.51 -22.84 12.69
CA LEU A 26 8.14 -22.81 12.16
C LEU A 26 7.29 -21.69 12.77
N LEU A 27 7.42 -21.43 14.08
CA LEU A 27 6.72 -20.31 14.73
C LEU A 27 7.19 -18.96 14.21
N ASN A 28 8.50 -18.78 14.02
CA ASN A 28 9.05 -17.55 13.46
C ASN A 28 8.61 -17.32 12.01
N LEU A 29 8.57 -18.38 11.20
CA LEU A 29 8.07 -18.30 9.82
C LEU A 29 6.58 -17.90 9.78
N GLN A 30 5.74 -18.45 10.66
CA GLN A 30 4.34 -18.03 10.75
C GLN A 30 4.21 -16.54 11.11
N GLY A 31 5.04 -16.04 12.03
CA GLY A 31 5.09 -14.62 12.37
C GLY A 31 5.44 -13.73 11.17
N GLN A 32 6.49 -14.11 10.42
CA GLN A 32 6.91 -13.38 9.21
C GLN A 32 5.85 -13.39 8.11
N ILE A 33 5.15 -14.52 7.93
CA ILE A 33 4.06 -14.62 6.95
C ILE A 33 2.93 -13.68 7.33
N GLN A 34 2.52 -13.65 8.61
CA GLN A 34 1.46 -12.76 9.07
C GLN A 34 1.83 -11.28 8.92
N GLU A 35 3.06 -10.92 9.27
CA GLU A 35 3.56 -9.56 9.11
C GLU A 35 3.61 -9.15 7.63
N ALA A 36 4.15 -10.02 6.76
CA ALA A 36 4.18 -9.78 5.32
C ALA A 36 2.78 -9.69 4.72
N GLN A 37 1.82 -10.47 5.21
CA GLN A 37 0.41 -10.42 4.79
C GLN A 37 -0.21 -9.08 5.19
N ALA A 38 -0.03 -8.64 6.44
CA ALA A 38 -0.55 -7.37 6.93
C ALA A 38 0.03 -6.16 6.19
N GLN A 39 1.33 -6.20 5.86
CA GLN A 39 1.96 -5.17 5.04
C GLN A 39 1.37 -5.16 3.62
N ARG A 40 1.18 -6.34 3.00
CA ARG A 40 0.54 -6.45 1.68
C ARG A 40 -0.89 -5.91 1.68
N ASP A 41 -1.68 -6.25 2.69
CA ASP A 41 -3.07 -5.79 2.79
C ASP A 41 -3.14 -4.26 2.93
N THR A 42 -2.25 -3.69 3.76
CA THR A 42 -2.11 -2.23 3.92
C THR A 42 -1.71 -1.55 2.62
N LEU A 43 -0.70 -2.09 1.91
CA LEU A 43 -0.26 -1.57 0.61
C LEU A 43 -1.35 -1.71 -0.45
N SER A 44 -2.10 -2.81 -0.44
CA SER A 44 -3.20 -3.03 -1.39
C SER A 44 -4.34 -2.04 -1.18
N GLN A 45 -4.64 -1.66 0.07
CA GLN A 45 -5.61 -0.62 0.37
C GLN A 45 -5.15 0.75 -0.16
N GLN A 46 -3.88 1.11 0.06
CA GLN A 46 -3.32 2.35 -0.47
C GLN A 46 -3.34 2.40 -2.00
N VAL A 47 -3.01 1.29 -2.66
CA VAL A 47 -3.09 1.20 -4.13
C VAL A 47 -4.52 1.36 -4.61
N ALA A 48 -5.50 0.76 -3.94
CA ALA A 48 -6.91 0.88 -4.31
C ALA A 48 -7.42 2.33 -4.16
N GLU A 49 -7.13 2.96 -3.03
CA GLU A 49 -7.46 4.37 -2.77
C GLU A 49 -6.81 5.30 -3.81
N GLN A 50 -5.52 5.11 -4.07
CA GLN A 50 -4.81 5.93 -5.05
C GLN A 50 -5.30 5.68 -6.48
N THR A 51 -5.69 4.45 -6.82
CA THR A 51 -6.25 4.13 -8.13
C THR A 51 -7.60 4.84 -8.32
N GLN A 52 -8.41 4.92 -7.27
CA GLN A 52 -9.68 5.66 -7.31
C GLN A 52 -9.44 7.16 -7.48
N ILE A 53 -8.55 7.76 -6.68
CA ILE A 53 -8.17 9.18 -6.79
C ILE A 53 -7.61 9.48 -8.18
N ASN A 54 -6.74 8.60 -8.69
CA ASN A 54 -6.16 8.79 -10.01
C ASN A 54 -7.20 8.64 -11.14
N ALA A 55 -8.20 7.76 -10.99
CA ALA A 55 -9.27 7.62 -11.97
C ALA A 55 -10.17 8.86 -12.01
N GLU A 56 -10.52 9.40 -10.84
CA GLU A 56 -11.25 10.67 -10.71
C GLU A 56 -10.46 11.84 -11.32
N LEU A 57 -9.16 11.93 -11.00
CA LEU A 57 -8.30 12.96 -11.58
C LEU A 57 -8.08 12.77 -13.09
N ALA A 58 -8.06 11.53 -13.58
CA ALA A 58 -7.91 11.25 -15.00
C ALA A 58 -9.15 11.67 -15.80
N GLU A 59 -10.34 11.51 -15.23
CA GLU A 59 -11.58 12.03 -15.81
C GLU A 59 -11.55 13.57 -15.88
N ASP A 60 -11.10 14.21 -14.80
CA ASP A 60 -10.89 15.66 -14.75
C ASP A 60 -9.86 16.18 -15.78
N VAL A 61 -8.84 15.38 -16.09
CA VAL A 61 -7.76 15.74 -17.02
C VAL A 61 -8.12 15.38 -18.46
N ALA A 62 -9.11 14.52 -18.72
CA ALA A 62 -9.47 14.05 -20.06
C ALA A 62 -10.01 15.15 -20.98
N ASN A 63 -10.44 16.29 -20.45
CA ASN A 63 -10.80 17.50 -21.21
C ASN A 63 -9.84 18.66 -20.89
N PRO A 64 -8.56 18.57 -21.30
CA PRO A 64 -7.56 19.60 -21.00
C PRO A 64 -7.81 20.92 -21.76
N ASP A 65 -8.51 20.84 -22.90
CA ASP A 65 -8.87 21.98 -23.76
C ASP A 65 -10.27 22.55 -23.45
N ASP A 66 -10.86 22.16 -22.32
CA ASP A 66 -12.15 22.71 -21.88
C ASP A 66 -12.05 24.23 -21.65
N PRO A 67 -12.73 25.07 -22.46
CA PRO A 67 -12.65 26.52 -22.36
C PRO A 67 -13.08 27.05 -20.98
N ASP A 68 -14.03 26.39 -20.33
CA ASP A 68 -14.54 26.82 -19.02
C ASP A 68 -13.50 26.55 -17.93
N ARG A 69 -12.85 25.38 -17.97
CA ARG A 69 -11.75 25.01 -17.06
C ARG A 69 -10.52 25.92 -17.22
N ILE A 70 -10.21 26.31 -18.46
CA ILE A 70 -9.14 27.28 -18.75
C ILE A 70 -9.49 28.65 -18.17
N ALA A 71 -10.73 29.10 -18.34
CA ALA A 71 -11.20 30.38 -17.79
C ALA A 71 -11.20 30.40 -16.25
N ASP A 72 -11.55 29.28 -15.61
CA ASP A 72 -11.50 29.13 -14.14
C ASP A 72 -10.07 29.19 -13.61
N ILE A 73 -9.13 28.45 -14.21
CA ILE A 73 -7.71 28.51 -13.84
C ILE A 73 -7.15 29.92 -14.07
N ALA A 74 -7.53 30.57 -15.17
CA ALA A 74 -7.13 31.94 -15.48
C ALA A 74 -7.66 32.95 -14.45
N ARG A 75 -8.92 32.81 -14.00
CA ARG A 75 -9.50 33.64 -12.94
C ARG A 75 -8.85 33.38 -11.57
N ASP A 76 -8.76 32.13 -11.16
CA ASP A 76 -8.35 31.76 -9.79
C ASP A 76 -6.84 31.84 -9.56
N LYS A 77 -6.03 31.38 -10.53
CA LYS A 77 -4.57 31.30 -10.38
C LYS A 77 -3.84 32.48 -10.99
N LEU A 78 -4.38 33.07 -12.05
CA LEU A 78 -3.72 34.12 -12.81
C LEU A 78 -4.39 35.50 -12.62
N GLY A 79 -5.56 35.57 -11.97
CA GLY A 79 -6.31 36.82 -11.78
C GLY A 79 -6.77 37.46 -13.09
N LEU A 80 -6.86 36.68 -14.16
CA LEU A 80 -7.24 37.12 -15.49
C LEU A 80 -8.77 37.12 -15.62
N VAL A 81 -9.29 38.03 -16.43
CA VAL A 81 -10.74 38.15 -16.69
C VAL A 81 -10.99 38.30 -18.19
N ALA A 82 -12.21 37.97 -18.62
CA ALA A 82 -12.55 38.08 -20.03
C ALA A 82 -12.55 39.56 -20.49
N PRO A 83 -12.24 39.83 -21.78
CA PRO A 83 -12.31 41.19 -22.30
C PRO A 83 -13.69 41.82 -22.08
N GLY A 84 -13.75 42.93 -21.35
CA GLY A 84 -14.99 43.66 -21.04
C GLY A 84 -15.63 43.32 -19.68
N GLU A 85 -15.06 42.38 -18.93
CA GLU A 85 -15.52 41.99 -17.59
C GLU A 85 -15.01 42.97 -16.50
N LYS A 86 -15.81 43.21 -15.46
CA LYS A 86 -15.46 44.13 -14.35
C LYS A 86 -15.45 43.38 -13.02
N VAL A 87 -14.32 43.42 -12.32
CA VAL A 87 -14.16 42.82 -10.98
C VAL A 87 -14.43 43.87 -9.90
N PHE A 88 -15.31 43.57 -8.97
CA PHE A 88 -15.58 44.39 -7.79
C PHE A 88 -14.97 43.71 -6.56
N ILE A 89 -13.95 44.33 -5.95
CA ILE A 89 -13.35 43.86 -4.71
C ILE A 89 -13.96 44.67 -3.56
N ILE A 90 -14.73 44.00 -2.70
CA ILE A 90 -15.32 44.63 -1.51
C ILE A 90 -14.39 44.35 -0.33
N THR A 91 -13.73 45.39 0.16
CA THR A 91 -12.95 45.39 1.41
C THR A 91 -13.77 46.01 2.52
N ASN A 92 -13.68 45.45 3.74
CA ASN A 92 -14.35 45.93 4.96
C ASN A 92 -13.50 46.96 5.70
#